data_AF-A0A7Y5Q6E7-F1
#
_entry.id   AF-A0A7Y5Q6E7-F1
#
_cell.length_a   1.000
_cell.length_b   1.000
_cell.length_c   1.000
_cell.angle_alpha   90.00
_cell.angle_beta   90.00
_cell.angle_gamma   90.00
#
_symmetry.space_group_name_H-M   'P 1'
#
loop_
_entity.id
_entity.type
_entity.pdbx_description
1 polymer ?
#
loop_
_entity_poly.entity_id
_entity_poly.type
_entity_poly.pdbx_seq_one_letter_code
_entity_poly.pdbx_strand_id
1 'polypeptide(L)'
;MRAYLVLVVTTAAIAASAQPRPELAVTVASATHPSWQNDFEQTMAPVAARPVGDEPPTVSLRLAHDSQRGGYLLATNEVAGGFFGIDLAQPAGGDAVPTHLAFDYRADPSLKVNLLATVRHQDYEIGFTGPPSDTGKTVWLGQLPGVVADGAWHRLEVPLLRLLRQKVGFSTINLTSLRFENRHFGNYLIAGFGGNGAGTTLAIDRLYLGRPGPATARLRLELPPGSQADGLAVVVDDQPETQPPAKVTQTTAELSLEKLPDGARYVHVRAHDSKGWGPTTHHRLETDTRPPETGRVEPAPGARACPGTWRCELRDTGSGVAPYSIDLALAGEHFGTEHPAVTYDPLAGELRADLSRLGLRFEPGATVPVTVTAADENRQAMAKPLVVSFVFDPTLDRDQPVDPVLALRPPGAPAAEAVPGEGSFEFGLDDWRSFTPGSVLVERTAETAASGRYSLRLKCTENASPFSAFVRRTPFDAARYRIVSFDYKVPERLRVDFLLRFQDRYLRVKFTDRDQDDSVIGELPVTADDAWHHAEFNLHEMLVRRFPKATDLTVQML
;
A
#
# COMPACT_ATOMS: atom_id res chain seq x y z
N MET A 1 55.87 49.07 -17.63
CA MET A 1 54.97 48.55 -18.68
C MET A 1 53.84 47.79 -18.01
N ARG A 2 52.66 48.40 -17.88
CA ARG A 2 51.43 47.77 -17.39
C ARG A 2 50.50 47.60 -18.59
N ALA A 3 50.18 46.37 -18.95
CA ALA A 3 49.24 46.07 -20.02
C ALA A 3 47.81 46.17 -19.48
N TYR A 4 47.01 47.05 -20.05
CA TYR A 4 45.56 47.10 -19.84
C TYR A 4 44.90 46.14 -20.82
N LEU A 5 44.21 45.13 -20.29
CA LEU A 5 43.31 44.27 -21.05
C LEU A 5 42.00 45.04 -21.29
N VAL A 6 41.75 45.44 -22.53
CA VAL A 6 40.46 46.05 -22.93
C VAL A 6 39.48 44.92 -23.19
N LEU A 7 38.50 44.76 -22.30
CA LEU A 7 37.38 43.83 -22.47
C LEU A 7 36.36 44.47 -23.42
N VAL A 8 36.28 43.99 -24.66
CA VAL A 8 35.22 44.36 -25.60
C VAL A 8 33.97 43.57 -25.25
N VAL A 9 33.01 44.22 -24.59
CA VAL A 9 31.67 43.66 -24.37
C VAL A 9 30.86 43.89 -25.64
N THR A 10 30.70 42.85 -26.46
CA THR A 10 29.67 42.83 -27.50
C THR A 10 28.31 42.64 -26.82
N THR A 11 27.50 43.68 -26.81
CA THR A 11 26.07 43.62 -26.46
C THR A 11 25.33 42.81 -27.51
N ALA A 12 25.20 41.50 -27.27
CA ALA A 12 24.13 40.73 -27.89
C ALA A 12 22.80 41.28 -27.35
N ALA A 13 21.93 41.72 -28.24
CA ALA A 13 20.57 42.12 -27.90
C ALA A 13 19.86 40.90 -27.29
N ILE A 14 19.72 40.91 -25.97
CA ILE A 14 18.79 40.04 -25.25
C ILE A 14 17.41 40.49 -25.72
N ALA A 15 16.73 39.65 -26.51
CA ALA A 15 15.30 39.81 -26.74
C ALA A 15 14.66 39.91 -25.35
N ALA A 16 14.03 41.06 -25.06
CA ALA A 16 13.31 41.24 -23.81
C ALA A 16 12.36 40.06 -23.63
N SER A 17 12.61 39.20 -22.64
CA SER A 17 11.65 38.19 -22.25
C SER A 17 10.36 38.93 -21.91
N ALA A 18 9.31 38.72 -22.69
CA ALA A 18 8.00 39.28 -22.37
C ALA A 18 7.70 38.98 -20.90
N GLN A 19 7.25 39.99 -20.14
CA GLN A 19 6.85 39.77 -18.76
C GLN A 19 5.86 38.60 -18.71
N PRO A 20 5.96 37.70 -17.73
CA PRO A 20 4.98 36.64 -17.57
C PRO A 20 3.60 37.27 -17.50
N ARG A 21 2.67 36.75 -18.30
CA ARG A 21 1.28 37.23 -18.41
C ARG A 21 0.32 36.25 -17.74
N PRO A 22 0.39 36.09 -16.39
CA PRO A 22 -0.41 35.10 -15.67
C PRO A 22 -1.91 35.37 -15.80
N GLU A 23 -2.33 36.59 -16.14
CA GLU A 23 -3.73 36.90 -16.44
C GLU A 23 -4.25 36.18 -17.69
N LEU A 24 -3.37 35.65 -18.55
CA LEU A 24 -3.74 34.85 -19.72
C LEU A 24 -3.43 33.35 -19.54
N ALA A 25 -3.12 32.91 -18.32
CA ALA A 25 -2.88 31.51 -18.00
C ALA A 25 -4.15 30.67 -18.12
N VAL A 26 -4.23 29.81 -19.12
CA VAL A 26 -5.41 28.97 -19.34
C VAL A 26 -5.37 27.75 -18.43
N THR A 27 -6.39 27.54 -17.61
CA THR A 27 -6.63 26.27 -16.93
C THR A 27 -7.45 25.36 -17.84
N VAL A 28 -7.09 24.09 -17.90
CA VAL A 28 -7.84 23.09 -18.67
C VAL A 28 -8.50 22.10 -17.71
N ALA A 29 -9.82 21.99 -17.78
CA ALA A 29 -10.61 21.04 -17.02
C ALA A 29 -11.25 20.00 -17.95
N SER A 30 -11.27 18.72 -17.52
CA SER A 30 -11.95 17.64 -18.24
C SER A 30 -12.94 16.90 -17.36
N ALA A 31 -14.18 16.75 -17.82
CA ALA A 31 -15.16 15.87 -17.16
C ALA A 31 -14.95 14.38 -17.52
N THR A 32 -14.35 14.11 -18.67
CA THR A 32 -14.10 12.76 -19.20
C THR A 32 -12.76 12.17 -18.76
N HIS A 33 -11.80 13.04 -18.42
CA HIS A 33 -10.43 12.68 -18.07
C HIS A 33 -10.03 13.42 -16.78
N PRO A 34 -10.70 13.13 -15.65
CA PRO A 34 -10.41 13.83 -14.39
C PRO A 34 -8.96 13.58 -13.98
N SER A 35 -8.24 14.66 -13.78
CA SER A 35 -6.84 14.63 -13.36
C SER A 35 -6.52 15.85 -12.51
N TRP A 36 -5.51 15.69 -11.67
CA TRP A 36 -4.78 16.77 -11.07
C TRP A 36 -3.35 16.74 -11.62
N GLN A 37 -2.85 17.87 -12.08
CA GLN A 37 -1.51 17.94 -12.66
C GLN A 37 -0.90 19.33 -12.51
N ASN A 38 0.42 19.38 -12.53
CA ASN A 38 1.20 20.60 -12.46
C ASN A 38 2.55 20.42 -13.16
N ASP A 39 2.86 21.30 -14.11
CA ASP A 39 4.15 21.40 -14.82
C ASP A 39 5.09 22.45 -14.18
N PHE A 40 4.63 23.14 -13.15
CA PHE A 40 5.39 24.11 -12.35
C PHE A 40 5.93 25.32 -13.12
N GLU A 41 5.39 25.61 -14.30
CA GLU A 41 5.76 26.80 -15.08
C GLU A 41 5.25 28.09 -14.45
N GLN A 42 4.14 28.00 -13.70
CA GLN A 42 3.41 29.16 -13.21
C GLN A 42 3.14 29.14 -11.71
N THR A 43 2.93 27.94 -11.12
CA THR A 43 2.51 27.80 -9.73
C THR A 43 2.98 26.48 -9.14
N MET A 44 3.25 26.45 -7.84
CA MET A 44 3.45 25.20 -7.09
C MET A 44 2.15 24.64 -6.49
N ALA A 45 1.10 25.46 -6.39
CA ALA A 45 -0.13 25.04 -5.73
C ALA A 45 -0.79 23.86 -6.45
N PRO A 46 -1.45 22.93 -5.72
CA PRO A 46 -1.57 22.83 -4.26
C PRO A 46 -0.39 22.17 -3.52
N VAL A 47 0.75 21.92 -4.16
CA VAL A 47 1.91 21.28 -3.49
C VAL A 47 2.40 22.19 -2.36
N ALA A 48 2.60 21.62 -1.18
CA ALA A 48 2.98 22.36 0.01
C ALA A 48 3.98 21.60 0.89
N ALA A 49 4.84 22.34 1.59
CA ALA A 49 5.70 21.79 2.62
C ALA A 49 4.83 21.33 3.80
N ARG A 50 5.07 20.11 4.29
CA ARG A 50 4.17 19.44 5.23
C ARG A 50 4.71 19.47 6.66
N PRO A 51 3.94 19.95 7.65
CA PRO A 51 4.23 19.71 9.06
C PRO A 51 3.86 18.28 9.43
N VAL A 52 4.64 17.65 10.33
CA VAL A 52 4.38 16.28 10.79
C VAL A 52 4.21 16.29 12.30
N GLY A 53 2.98 16.06 12.76
CA GLY A 53 2.64 16.25 14.17
C GLY A 53 2.76 17.73 14.56
N ASP A 54 3.47 17.99 15.65
CA ASP A 54 3.76 19.35 16.13
C ASP A 54 5.06 19.93 15.52
N GLU A 55 5.76 19.17 14.67
CA GLU A 55 6.99 19.62 14.03
C GLU A 55 6.68 20.48 12.78
N PRO A 56 7.30 21.67 12.65
CA PRO A 56 7.16 22.47 11.46
C PRO A 56 7.76 21.74 10.24
N PRO A 57 7.38 22.15 9.01
CA PRO A 57 7.98 21.59 7.81
C PRO A 57 9.50 21.79 7.83
N THR A 58 10.23 20.71 7.55
CA THR A 58 11.70 20.71 7.44
C THR A 58 12.18 21.09 6.05
N VAL A 59 11.27 21.12 5.07
CA VAL A 59 11.55 21.37 3.66
C VAL A 59 11.05 22.76 3.27
N SER A 60 11.86 23.49 2.51
CA SER A 60 11.42 24.65 1.74
C SER A 60 11.07 24.24 0.31
N LEU A 61 10.03 24.85 -0.24
CA LEU A 61 9.60 24.66 -1.63
C LEU A 61 9.78 25.97 -2.40
N ARG A 62 10.31 25.88 -3.62
CA ARG A 62 10.35 27.01 -4.55
C ARG A 62 10.16 26.55 -5.99
N LEU A 63 9.61 27.44 -6.82
CA LEU A 63 9.72 27.31 -8.26
C LEU A 63 11.15 27.64 -8.68
N ALA A 64 11.78 26.70 -9.38
CA ALA A 64 13.09 26.86 -9.99
C ALA A 64 12.93 26.79 -11.51
N HIS A 65 13.95 27.22 -12.24
CA HIS A 65 13.92 27.26 -13.70
C HIS A 65 15.24 26.77 -14.27
N ASP A 66 15.18 25.92 -15.28
CA ASP A 66 16.30 25.45 -16.08
C ASP A 66 16.12 25.91 -17.53
N SER A 67 17.15 26.50 -18.14
CA SER A 67 17.12 26.94 -19.54
C SER A 67 16.77 25.84 -20.55
N GLN A 68 17.01 24.57 -20.21
CA GLN A 68 16.73 23.43 -21.08
C GLN A 68 15.37 22.79 -20.83
N ARG A 69 14.76 23.01 -19.66
CA ARG A 69 13.57 22.27 -19.21
C ARG A 69 12.36 23.15 -18.90
N GLY A 70 12.59 24.41 -18.54
CA GLY A 70 11.55 25.29 -18.02
C GLY A 70 11.49 25.26 -16.49
N GLY A 71 10.30 25.55 -15.97
CA GLY A 71 9.97 25.55 -14.55
C GLY A 71 9.96 24.15 -13.94
N TYR A 72 10.29 24.06 -12.65
CA TYR A 72 10.13 22.84 -11.87
C TYR A 72 10.02 23.16 -10.38
N LEU A 73 9.42 22.26 -9.60
CA LEU A 73 9.41 22.36 -8.15
C LEU A 73 10.75 21.90 -7.59
N LEU A 74 11.40 22.72 -6.77
CA LEU A 74 12.56 22.30 -5.98
C LEU A 74 12.21 22.27 -4.49
N ALA A 75 12.28 21.08 -3.91
CA ALA A 75 12.28 20.87 -2.47
C ALA A 75 13.71 20.80 -1.93
N THR A 76 14.00 21.57 -0.88
CA THR A 76 15.31 21.56 -0.18
C THR A 76 15.09 21.29 1.30
N ASN A 77 15.80 20.31 1.86
CA ASN A 77 15.78 20.09 3.30
C ASN A 77 16.57 21.19 4.00
N GLU A 78 15.93 21.94 4.90
CA GLU A 78 16.54 23.08 5.60
C GLU A 78 17.27 22.65 6.88
N VAL A 79 17.04 21.43 7.35
CA VAL A 79 17.65 20.89 8.57
C VAL A 79 18.34 19.56 8.27
N ALA A 80 19.22 19.13 9.18
CA ALA A 80 19.76 17.78 9.12
C ALA A 80 18.69 16.78 9.60
N GLY A 81 18.29 15.87 8.72
CA GLY A 81 17.27 14.86 9.01
C GLY A 81 15.84 15.36 8.83
N GLY A 82 14.97 14.96 9.75
CA GLY A 82 13.55 15.23 9.71
C GLY A 82 12.78 14.38 8.71
N PHE A 83 11.49 14.68 8.63
CA PHE A 83 10.53 13.92 7.84
C PHE A 83 10.58 14.20 6.33
N PHE A 84 11.27 15.26 5.87
CA PHE A 84 11.23 15.68 4.46
C PHE A 84 9.80 15.69 3.90
N GLY A 85 8.88 16.36 4.60
CA GLY A 85 7.45 16.28 4.33
C GLY A 85 7.00 17.17 3.16
N ILE A 86 6.36 16.60 2.15
CA ILE A 86 5.75 17.34 1.02
C ILE A 86 4.36 16.77 0.73
N ASP A 87 3.32 17.58 0.85
CA ASP A 87 1.97 17.24 0.36
C ASP A 87 1.92 17.48 -1.15
N LEU A 88 1.74 16.43 -1.95
CA LEU A 88 1.67 16.53 -3.41
C LEU A 88 0.28 16.97 -3.86
N ALA A 89 -0.75 16.28 -3.38
CA ALA A 89 -2.13 16.61 -3.71
C ALA A 89 -3.06 16.18 -2.57
N GLN A 90 -4.11 16.96 -2.38
CA GLN A 90 -5.36 16.46 -1.79
C GLN A 90 -6.26 16.07 -2.96
N PRO A 91 -6.48 14.77 -3.23
CA PRO A 91 -7.40 14.35 -4.27
C PRO A 91 -8.75 15.02 -4.02
N ALA A 92 -9.24 15.77 -5.01
CA ALA A 92 -10.55 16.40 -4.91
C ALA A 92 -11.60 15.30 -4.64
N GLY A 93 -12.53 15.56 -3.72
CA GLY A 93 -13.54 14.60 -3.26
C GLY A 93 -14.56 14.21 -4.35
N GLY A 94 -14.11 13.52 -5.40
CA GLY A 94 -14.93 12.89 -6.42
C GLY A 94 -14.93 11.36 -6.30
N ASP A 95 -15.89 10.71 -6.95
CA ASP A 95 -16.12 9.25 -6.83
C ASP A 95 -15.04 8.39 -7.49
N ALA A 96 -14.21 8.95 -8.39
CA ALA A 96 -13.22 8.22 -9.16
C ALA A 96 -11.82 8.35 -8.57
N VAL A 97 -11.27 7.24 -8.09
CA VAL A 97 -9.91 7.15 -7.58
C VAL A 97 -8.90 7.27 -8.73
N PRO A 98 -7.86 8.11 -8.60
CA PRO A 98 -6.76 8.14 -9.58
C PRO A 98 -6.13 6.76 -9.72
N THR A 99 -5.91 6.33 -10.96
CA THR A 99 -5.34 5.01 -11.24
C THR A 99 -3.82 5.05 -11.30
N HIS A 100 -3.26 6.18 -11.75
CA HIS A 100 -1.83 6.37 -11.99
C HIS A 100 -1.32 7.71 -11.45
N LEU A 101 -0.10 7.68 -10.91
CA LEU A 101 0.71 8.86 -10.60
C LEU A 101 1.93 8.82 -11.53
N ALA A 102 2.26 9.94 -12.15
CA ALA A 102 3.47 10.09 -12.96
C ALA A 102 4.13 11.43 -12.70
N PHE A 103 5.46 11.46 -12.70
CA PHE A 103 6.23 12.69 -12.58
C PHE A 103 7.66 12.46 -13.05
N ASP A 104 8.29 13.54 -13.49
CA ASP A 104 9.73 13.57 -13.69
C ASP A 104 10.39 14.04 -12.38
N TYR A 105 11.53 13.47 -12.03
CA TYR A 105 12.23 13.79 -10.79
C TYR A 105 13.74 13.84 -10.96
N ARG A 106 14.38 14.65 -10.12
CA ARG A 106 15.83 14.62 -9.89
C ARG A 106 16.07 14.61 -8.40
N ALA A 107 16.53 13.47 -7.90
CA ALA A 107 16.76 13.23 -6.47
C ALA A 107 18.26 13.26 -6.15
N ASP A 108 18.62 13.97 -5.07
CA ASP A 108 19.97 13.91 -4.50
C ASP A 108 20.31 12.47 -4.05
N PRO A 109 21.54 11.97 -4.23
CA PRO A 109 21.91 10.60 -3.82
C PRO A 109 21.68 10.28 -2.35
N SER A 110 21.72 11.29 -1.49
CA SER A 110 21.46 11.17 -0.06
C SER A 110 19.98 11.27 0.31
N LEU A 111 19.08 11.56 -0.63
CA LEU A 111 17.64 11.61 -0.41
C LEU A 111 17.11 10.22 -0.01
N LYS A 112 16.32 10.16 1.07
CA LYS A 112 15.70 8.95 1.60
C LYS A 112 14.27 9.26 2.00
N VAL A 113 13.34 9.20 1.04
CA VAL A 113 11.91 9.46 1.26
C VAL A 113 11.06 8.44 0.50
N ASN A 114 9.85 8.20 0.98
CA ASN A 114 8.86 7.32 0.35
C ASN A 114 7.57 8.07 0.05
N LEU A 115 6.76 7.51 -0.85
CA LEU A 115 5.42 8.00 -1.15
C LEU A 115 4.44 7.41 -0.12
N LEU A 116 3.63 8.25 0.50
CA LEU A 116 2.56 7.83 1.40
C LEU A 116 1.20 8.21 0.81
N ALA A 117 0.32 7.21 0.73
CA ALA A 117 -1.06 7.34 0.33
C ALA A 117 -1.98 7.07 1.53
N THR A 118 -2.79 8.03 1.93
CA THR A 118 -3.77 7.82 3.00
C THR A 118 -5.10 7.35 2.43
N VAL A 119 -5.56 6.18 2.86
CA VAL A 119 -6.87 5.62 2.53
C VAL A 119 -7.61 5.30 3.83
N ARG A 120 -8.78 5.92 4.05
CA ARG A 120 -9.61 5.71 5.26
C ARG A 120 -8.81 5.81 6.57
N HIS A 121 -7.97 6.84 6.71
CA HIS A 121 -7.07 7.09 7.85
C HIS A 121 -5.90 6.11 8.03
N GLN A 122 -5.74 5.11 7.16
CA GLN A 122 -4.57 4.25 7.12
C GLN A 122 -3.57 4.76 6.08
N ASP A 123 -2.30 4.84 6.47
CA ASP A 123 -1.21 5.18 5.56
C ASP A 123 -0.66 3.91 4.90
N TYR A 124 -0.61 3.96 3.58
CA TYR A 124 0.03 2.97 2.73
C TYR A 124 1.31 3.57 2.16
N GLU A 125 2.42 2.87 2.34
CA GLU A 125 3.75 3.36 1.98
C GLU A 125 4.27 2.65 0.74
N ILE A 126 4.67 3.43 -0.25
CA ILE A 126 5.22 3.00 -1.52
C ILE A 126 6.68 3.42 -1.54
N GLY A 127 7.58 2.45 -1.64
CA GLY A 127 9.02 2.69 -1.61
C GLY A 127 9.50 3.52 -2.78
N PHE A 128 10.22 4.59 -2.49
CA PHE A 128 10.85 5.46 -3.47
C PHE A 128 12.37 5.45 -3.25
N THR A 129 12.94 6.39 -2.51
CA THR A 129 14.40 6.44 -2.27
C THR A 129 14.79 6.00 -0.86
N GLY A 130 13.85 5.92 0.08
CA GLY A 130 14.11 5.60 1.48
C GLY A 130 13.80 4.15 1.88
N PRO A 131 14.30 3.69 3.03
CA PRO A 131 13.90 2.41 3.61
C PRO A 131 12.42 2.45 4.07
N PRO A 132 11.74 1.30 4.23
CA PRO A 132 10.40 1.25 4.81
C PRO A 132 10.37 1.87 6.21
N SER A 133 9.28 2.54 6.57
CA SER A 133 8.98 2.98 7.93
C SER A 133 9.11 1.83 8.94
N ASP A 134 9.71 2.12 10.09
CA ASP A 134 9.89 1.20 11.22
C ASP A 134 8.93 1.47 12.39
N THR A 135 7.99 2.41 12.20
CA THR A 135 7.03 2.82 13.24
C THR A 135 5.88 1.84 13.48
N GLY A 136 5.68 0.87 12.57
CA GLY A 136 4.52 -0.03 12.57
C GLY A 136 3.18 0.66 12.26
N LYS A 137 3.17 1.94 11.87
CA LYS A 137 1.95 2.72 11.57
C LYS A 137 1.58 2.75 10.09
N THR A 138 2.48 2.34 9.20
CA THR A 138 2.25 2.30 7.75
C THR A 138 2.13 0.87 7.26
N VAL A 139 1.41 0.67 6.15
CA VAL A 139 1.36 -0.60 5.43
C VAL A 139 2.27 -0.50 4.21
N TRP A 140 3.38 -1.25 4.22
CA TRP A 140 4.31 -1.30 3.09
C TRP A 140 3.71 -2.00 1.87
N LEU A 141 3.72 -1.32 0.72
CA LEU A 141 3.23 -1.82 -0.57
C LEU A 141 4.33 -2.34 -1.49
N GLY A 142 5.60 -2.15 -1.13
CA GLY A 142 6.73 -2.58 -1.94
C GLY A 142 7.59 -1.42 -2.42
N GLN A 143 8.79 -1.76 -2.86
CA GLN A 143 9.74 -0.83 -3.47
C GLN A 143 9.39 -0.63 -4.94
N LEU A 144 9.30 0.64 -5.40
CA LEU A 144 9.14 0.91 -6.82
C LEU A 144 10.41 0.50 -7.58
N PRO A 145 10.27 -0.27 -8.69
CA PRO A 145 11.40 -0.64 -9.50
C PRO A 145 11.93 0.58 -10.27
N GLY A 146 13.24 0.61 -10.52
CA GLY A 146 13.87 1.62 -11.37
C GLY A 146 13.96 3.03 -10.78
N VAL A 147 13.73 3.20 -9.48
CA VAL A 147 14.01 4.47 -8.80
C VAL A 147 15.51 4.68 -8.64
N VAL A 148 16.01 5.83 -9.09
CA VAL A 148 17.43 6.19 -9.09
C VAL A 148 17.60 7.59 -8.50
N ALA A 149 18.43 7.69 -7.45
CA ALA A 149 18.83 8.97 -6.86
C ALA A 149 20.31 9.22 -7.19
N ASP A 150 20.57 9.78 -8.37
CA ASP A 150 21.92 10.05 -8.90
C ASP A 150 22.14 11.53 -9.23
N GLY A 151 21.18 12.40 -8.89
CA GLY A 151 21.20 13.81 -9.26
C GLY A 151 20.91 14.07 -10.75
N ALA A 152 20.47 13.08 -11.52
CA ALA A 152 19.97 13.25 -12.89
C ALA A 152 18.44 13.22 -12.95
N TRP A 153 17.88 13.72 -14.05
CA TRP A 153 16.44 13.66 -14.30
C TRP A 153 16.01 12.27 -14.77
N HIS A 154 14.99 11.73 -14.13
CA HIS A 154 14.35 10.46 -14.45
C HIS A 154 12.85 10.66 -14.52
N ARG A 155 12.15 9.72 -15.17
CA ARG A 155 10.68 9.66 -15.18
C ARG A 155 10.22 8.47 -14.37
N LEU A 156 9.19 8.66 -13.56
CA LEU A 156 8.55 7.60 -12.80
C LEU A 156 7.07 7.51 -13.15
N GLU A 157 6.59 6.27 -13.35
CA GLU A 157 5.17 5.96 -13.45
C GLU A 157 4.82 4.96 -12.34
N VAL A 158 3.83 5.34 -11.54
CA VAL A 158 3.41 4.62 -10.35
C VAL A 158 2.01 4.07 -10.61
N PRO A 159 1.82 2.73 -10.63
CA PRO A 159 0.51 2.11 -10.79
C PRO A 159 -0.27 2.19 -9.47
N LEU A 160 -0.59 3.42 -9.05
CA LEU A 160 -1.05 3.79 -7.72
C LEU A 160 -2.24 2.95 -7.26
N LEU A 161 -3.27 2.83 -8.09
CA LEU A 161 -4.46 2.06 -7.72
C LEU A 161 -4.15 0.57 -7.58
N ARG A 162 -3.36 0.00 -8.49
CA ARG A 162 -2.98 -1.43 -8.41
C ARG A 162 -2.18 -1.74 -7.15
N LEU A 163 -1.24 -0.86 -6.77
CA LEU A 163 -0.49 -0.96 -5.51
C LEU A 163 -1.44 -0.95 -4.30
N LEU A 164 -2.37 0.01 -4.25
CA LEU A 164 -3.33 0.12 -3.15
C LEU A 164 -4.26 -1.11 -3.07
N ARG A 165 -4.70 -1.64 -4.21
CA ARG A 165 -5.59 -2.81 -4.29
C ARG A 165 -4.97 -4.08 -3.70
N GLN A 166 -3.64 -4.22 -3.67
CA GLN A 166 -2.99 -5.38 -3.04
C GLN A 166 -3.31 -5.54 -1.55
N LYS A 167 -3.58 -4.44 -0.84
CA LYS A 167 -3.86 -4.44 0.61
C LYS A 167 -5.26 -3.99 0.97
N VAL A 168 -5.86 -3.07 0.20
CA VAL A 168 -7.23 -2.60 0.42
C VAL A 168 -8.26 -3.60 -0.13
N GLY A 169 -7.89 -4.41 -1.12
CA GLY A 169 -8.78 -5.38 -1.76
C GLY A 169 -9.96 -4.73 -2.48
N PHE A 170 -11.16 -5.30 -2.29
CA PHE A 170 -12.39 -4.88 -2.97
C PHE A 170 -13.04 -3.62 -2.38
N SER A 171 -12.60 -3.16 -1.21
CA SER A 171 -13.15 -1.95 -0.57
C SER A 171 -12.99 -0.72 -1.46
N THR A 172 -13.97 0.19 -1.42
CA THR A 172 -13.85 1.51 -2.06
C THR A 172 -12.60 2.22 -1.54
N ILE A 173 -11.70 2.59 -2.44
CA ILE A 173 -10.54 3.39 -2.11
C ILE A 173 -11.00 4.84 -2.02
N ASN A 174 -10.79 5.48 -0.87
CA ASN A 174 -10.96 6.91 -0.70
C ASN A 174 -9.58 7.46 -0.37
N LEU A 175 -8.88 7.93 -1.41
CA LEU A 175 -7.56 8.52 -1.28
C LEU A 175 -7.72 9.96 -0.79
N THR A 176 -7.27 10.25 0.43
CA THR A 176 -7.42 11.59 1.03
C THR A 176 -6.14 12.40 1.03
N SER A 177 -4.99 11.76 0.85
CA SER A 177 -3.68 12.42 0.81
C SER A 177 -2.69 11.59 0.02
N LEU A 178 -1.85 12.28 -0.75
CA LEU A 178 -0.65 11.73 -1.38
C LEU A 178 0.53 12.65 -1.09
N ARG A 179 1.61 12.10 -0.55
CA ARG A 179 2.73 12.90 -0.03
C ARG A 179 4.06 12.16 -0.07
N PHE A 180 5.16 12.91 0.01
CA PHE A 180 6.48 12.37 0.34
C PHE A 180 6.77 12.57 1.82
N GLU A 181 7.26 11.52 2.48
CA GLU A 181 7.81 11.59 3.84
C GLU A 181 8.90 10.53 4.07
N ASN A 182 9.80 10.80 5.01
CA ASN A 182 10.70 9.85 5.67
C ASN A 182 10.13 9.51 7.04
N ARG A 183 9.80 8.23 7.29
CA ARG A 183 9.30 7.75 8.60
C ARG A 183 10.16 6.64 9.20
N HIS A 184 11.44 6.59 8.83
CA HIS A 184 12.36 5.59 9.34
C HIS A 184 13.28 6.20 10.41
N PHE A 185 13.18 5.68 11.64
CA PHE A 185 13.93 6.16 12.79
C PHE A 185 15.25 5.40 13.00
N GLY A 186 15.32 4.17 12.49
CA GLY A 186 16.47 3.29 12.52
C GLY A 186 17.72 3.96 11.97
N ASN A 187 18.87 3.59 12.56
CA ASN A 187 20.19 4.10 12.19
C ASN A 187 20.31 5.65 12.22
N TYR A 188 19.46 6.32 13.00
CA TYR A 188 19.43 7.79 13.13
C TYR A 188 19.12 8.53 11.82
N LEU A 189 18.40 7.90 10.88
CA LEU A 189 18.04 8.55 9.62
C LEU A 189 17.17 9.81 9.81
N ILE A 190 16.25 9.79 10.79
CA ILE A 190 15.46 10.98 11.15
C ILE A 190 16.33 12.12 11.71
N ALA A 191 17.55 11.85 12.17
CA ALA A 191 18.50 12.88 12.63
C ALA A 191 19.49 13.30 11.51
N GLY A 192 19.33 12.79 10.29
CA GLY A 192 20.15 13.14 9.14
C GLY A 192 21.37 12.25 8.94
N PHE A 193 21.53 11.19 9.74
CA PHE A 193 22.61 10.22 9.55
C PHE A 193 22.22 9.20 8.48
N GLY A 194 23.10 9.02 7.48
CA GLY A 194 22.85 8.08 6.38
C GLY A 194 21.93 8.61 5.27
N GLY A 195 21.35 9.80 5.41
CA GLY A 195 20.55 10.46 4.37
C GLY A 195 19.82 11.70 4.87
N ASN A 196 19.21 12.45 3.96
CA ASN A 196 18.43 13.66 4.24
C ASN A 196 19.18 14.72 5.08
N GLY A 197 20.47 14.94 4.82
CA GLY A 197 21.21 16.05 5.43
C GLY A 197 20.66 17.42 5.01
N ALA A 198 21.03 18.49 5.72
CA ALA A 198 20.69 19.85 5.31
C ALA A 198 21.21 20.14 3.89
N GLY A 199 20.38 20.74 3.04
CA GLY A 199 20.65 20.97 1.63
C GLY A 199 20.33 19.80 0.69
N THR A 200 19.87 18.64 1.20
CA THR A 200 19.39 17.53 0.36
C THR A 200 18.19 17.99 -0.48
N THR A 201 18.15 17.62 -1.75
CA THR A 201 17.10 18.12 -2.68
C THR A 201 16.30 17.02 -3.36
N LEU A 202 15.06 17.37 -3.69
CA LEU A 202 14.20 16.65 -4.63
C LEU A 202 13.60 17.68 -5.58
N ALA A 203 13.91 17.57 -6.88
CA ALA A 203 13.21 18.31 -7.91
C ALA A 203 12.09 17.46 -8.52
N ILE A 204 10.93 18.06 -8.77
CA ILE A 204 9.75 17.40 -9.35
C ILE A 204 9.22 18.26 -10.50
N ASP A 205 8.79 17.61 -11.56
CA ASP A 205 8.19 18.25 -12.73
C ASP A 205 7.15 17.33 -13.39
N ARG A 206 6.27 17.89 -14.22
CA ARG A 206 5.23 17.19 -14.98
C ARG A 206 4.44 16.20 -14.12
N LEU A 207 4.06 16.68 -12.95
CA LEU A 207 3.33 15.89 -11.97
C LEU A 207 1.91 15.66 -12.49
N TYR A 208 1.50 14.41 -12.56
CA TYR A 208 0.20 13.96 -13.04
C TYR A 208 -0.36 12.92 -12.07
N LEU A 209 -1.58 13.15 -11.60
CA LEU A 209 -2.38 12.22 -10.82
C LEU A 209 -3.74 12.13 -11.50
N GLY A 210 -4.01 11.02 -12.16
CA GLY A 210 -5.21 10.92 -12.96
C GLY A 210 -5.61 9.49 -13.28
N ARG A 211 -6.56 9.40 -14.19
CA ARG A 211 -7.14 8.14 -14.63
C ARG A 211 -7.37 8.20 -16.14
N PRO A 212 -7.04 7.12 -16.88
CA PRO A 212 -7.37 7.03 -18.28
C PRO A 212 -8.88 7.17 -18.51
N GLY A 213 -9.27 7.99 -19.48
CA GLY A 213 -10.64 8.20 -19.91
C GLY A 213 -10.96 7.50 -21.23
N PRO A 214 -12.18 7.70 -21.76
CA PRO A 214 -12.60 7.14 -23.04
C PRO A 214 -11.94 7.86 -24.23
N ALA A 215 -12.10 7.33 -25.44
CA ALA A 215 -11.59 7.95 -26.68
C ALA A 215 -12.22 9.30 -27.06
N THR A 216 -13.17 9.80 -26.27
CA THR A 216 -13.76 11.13 -26.44
C THR A 216 -13.40 11.99 -25.23
N ALA A 217 -12.73 13.13 -25.46
CA ALA A 217 -12.46 14.10 -24.41
C ALA A 217 -13.33 15.35 -24.57
N ARG A 218 -13.94 15.77 -23.46
CA ARG A 218 -14.66 17.05 -23.36
C ARG A 218 -13.93 17.95 -22.38
N LEU A 219 -13.46 19.09 -22.89
CA LEU A 219 -12.56 19.99 -22.19
C LEU A 219 -13.13 21.40 -22.13
N ARG A 220 -12.86 22.07 -21.02
CA ARG A 220 -13.09 23.50 -20.87
C ARG A 220 -11.77 24.21 -20.64
N LEU A 221 -11.56 25.27 -21.41
CA LEU A 221 -10.40 26.14 -21.42
C LEU A 221 -10.79 27.43 -20.71
N GLU A 222 -10.36 27.58 -19.46
CA GLU A 222 -10.77 28.67 -18.57
C GLU A 222 -9.62 29.66 -18.35
N LEU A 223 -9.92 30.95 -18.48
CA LEU A 223 -9.01 32.01 -18.09
C LEU A 223 -9.17 32.32 -16.59
N PRO A 224 -8.17 32.96 -15.97
CA PRO A 224 -8.29 33.45 -14.60
C PRO A 224 -9.46 34.44 -14.49
N PRO A 225 -10.19 34.46 -13.36
CA PRO A 225 -11.33 35.35 -13.18
C PRO A 225 -11.00 36.82 -13.49
N GLY A 226 -11.85 37.47 -14.28
CA GLY A 226 -11.68 38.88 -14.69
C GLY A 226 -10.79 39.08 -15.92
N SER A 227 -10.25 38.02 -16.51
CA SER A 227 -9.41 38.08 -17.70
C SER A 227 -10.23 37.87 -18.98
N GLN A 228 -9.76 38.43 -20.10
CA GLN A 228 -10.38 38.28 -21.43
C GLN A 228 -9.31 37.97 -22.48
N ALA A 229 -9.65 37.12 -23.44
CA ALA A 229 -8.82 36.81 -24.58
C ALA A 229 -9.63 36.98 -25.87
N ASP A 230 -8.97 37.45 -26.92
CA ASP A 230 -9.51 37.59 -28.27
C ASP A 230 -9.47 36.25 -29.04
N GLY A 231 -8.69 35.28 -28.56
CA GLY A 231 -8.62 33.94 -29.13
C GLY A 231 -7.63 33.03 -28.41
N LEU A 232 -7.64 31.76 -28.80
CA LEU A 232 -6.79 30.69 -28.28
C LEU A 232 -6.00 30.05 -29.42
N ALA A 233 -4.75 29.67 -29.14
CA ALA A 233 -4.00 28.74 -29.96
C ALA A 233 -3.97 27.39 -29.25
N VAL A 234 -4.52 26.37 -29.90
CA VAL A 234 -4.63 25.00 -29.39
C VAL A 234 -3.91 24.04 -30.34
N VAL A 235 -3.07 23.18 -29.78
CA VAL A 235 -2.45 22.02 -30.46
C VAL A 235 -2.68 20.78 -29.60
N VAL A 236 -2.95 19.64 -30.24
CA VAL A 236 -3.10 18.35 -29.56
C VAL A 236 -2.19 17.35 -30.24
N ASP A 237 -1.25 16.78 -29.49
CA ASP A 237 -0.30 15.77 -29.97
C ASP A 237 0.19 14.87 -28.82
N ASP A 238 1.27 14.13 -29.05
CA ASP A 238 1.91 13.23 -28.09
C ASP A 238 3.22 13.79 -27.49
N GLN A 239 3.55 15.05 -27.77
CA GLN A 239 4.78 15.71 -27.34
C GLN A 239 4.51 16.60 -26.13
N PRO A 240 5.10 16.33 -24.95
CA PRO A 240 4.75 17.04 -23.71
C PRO A 240 5.04 18.55 -23.74
N GLU A 241 5.94 19.00 -24.61
CA GLU A 241 6.44 20.39 -24.63
C GLU A 241 6.04 21.17 -25.88
N THR A 242 5.11 20.66 -26.72
CA THR A 242 4.73 21.37 -27.94
C THR A 242 4.27 22.79 -27.60
N GLN A 243 4.87 23.76 -28.30
CA GLN A 243 4.46 25.15 -28.24
C GLN A 243 3.42 25.43 -29.34
N PRO A 244 2.20 25.87 -29.00
CA PRO A 244 1.22 26.25 -30.00
C PRO A 244 1.76 27.34 -30.93
N PRO A 245 1.36 27.38 -32.20
CA PRO A 245 1.78 28.43 -33.13
C PRO A 245 1.23 29.79 -32.70
N ALA A 246 1.85 30.89 -33.16
CA ALA A 246 1.42 32.26 -32.85
C ALA A 246 0.22 32.67 -33.72
N LYS A 247 -0.82 31.84 -33.70
CA LYS A 247 -2.01 31.95 -34.54
C LYS A 247 -3.21 31.45 -33.77
N VAL A 248 -4.27 32.27 -33.74
CA VAL A 248 -5.56 31.86 -33.17
C VAL A 248 -6.12 30.69 -34.00
N THR A 249 -6.35 29.56 -33.35
CA THR A 249 -6.96 28.36 -33.95
C THR A 249 -8.37 28.12 -33.40
N GLN A 250 -8.73 28.76 -32.29
CA GLN A 250 -9.99 28.56 -31.60
C GLN A 250 -10.45 29.85 -30.90
N THR A 251 -11.77 30.07 -30.82
CA THR A 251 -12.38 31.24 -30.15
C THR A 251 -13.36 30.86 -29.04
N THR A 252 -13.69 29.57 -28.91
CA THR A 252 -14.57 29.04 -27.87
C THR A 252 -13.77 28.46 -26.71
N ALA A 253 -14.32 28.54 -25.50
CA ALA A 253 -13.74 27.89 -24.31
C ALA A 253 -13.95 26.37 -24.28
N GLU A 254 -14.77 25.81 -25.17
CA GLU A 254 -15.06 24.37 -25.22
C GLU A 254 -14.24 23.70 -26.31
N LEU A 255 -13.61 22.58 -25.98
CA LEU A 255 -12.86 21.73 -26.90
C LEU A 255 -13.34 20.28 -26.78
N SER A 256 -13.76 19.71 -27.90
CA SER A 256 -14.17 18.30 -28.00
C SER A 256 -13.19 17.56 -28.89
N LEU A 257 -12.60 16.49 -28.36
CA LEU A 257 -11.70 15.61 -29.08
C LEU A 257 -12.38 14.25 -29.25
N GLU A 258 -12.33 13.71 -30.45
CA GLU A 258 -12.93 12.42 -30.79
C GLU A 258 -11.85 11.47 -31.30
N LYS A 259 -12.06 10.17 -31.10
CA LYS A 259 -11.15 9.10 -31.57
C LYS A 259 -9.72 9.30 -31.05
N LEU A 260 -9.58 9.72 -29.80
CA LEU A 260 -8.29 9.73 -29.13
C LEU A 260 -7.73 8.31 -29.12
N PRO A 261 -6.49 8.12 -29.58
CA PRO A 261 -5.84 6.82 -29.48
C PRO A 261 -5.44 6.54 -28.03
N ASP A 262 -5.32 5.26 -27.69
CA ASP A 262 -4.82 4.83 -26.38
C ASP A 262 -3.44 5.45 -26.04
N GLY A 263 -3.23 5.69 -24.76
CA GLY A 263 -2.02 6.28 -24.21
C GLY A 263 -2.12 7.78 -23.96
N ALA A 264 -0.98 8.41 -23.69
CA ALA A 264 -0.91 9.83 -23.34
C ALA A 264 -1.06 10.73 -24.58
N ARG A 265 -1.83 11.80 -24.42
CA ARG A 265 -1.91 12.95 -25.34
C ARG A 265 -1.84 14.24 -24.54
N TYR A 266 -1.41 15.32 -25.18
CA TYR A 266 -1.26 16.62 -24.56
C TYR A 266 -2.09 17.64 -25.31
N VAL A 267 -2.85 18.44 -24.56
CA VAL A 267 -3.55 19.62 -25.06
C VAL A 267 -2.73 20.83 -24.66
N HIS A 268 -2.13 21.47 -25.66
CA HIS A 268 -1.34 22.68 -25.51
C HIS A 268 -2.21 23.86 -25.83
N VAL A 269 -2.34 24.81 -24.89
CA VAL A 269 -3.16 26.00 -25.09
C VAL A 269 -2.44 27.24 -24.61
N ARG A 270 -2.55 28.31 -25.39
CA ARG A 270 -2.22 29.67 -24.94
C ARG A 270 -3.25 30.67 -25.43
N ALA A 271 -3.57 31.64 -24.58
CA ALA A 271 -4.51 32.70 -24.90
C ALA A 271 -3.82 33.90 -25.55
N HIS A 272 -4.56 34.63 -26.38
CA HIS A 272 -4.13 35.87 -27.00
C HIS A 272 -5.13 36.98 -26.69
N ASP A 273 -4.65 38.17 -26.38
CA ASP A 273 -5.45 39.39 -26.32
C ASP A 273 -4.78 40.53 -27.11
N SER A 274 -5.34 41.73 -27.05
CA SER A 274 -4.80 42.94 -27.68
C SER A 274 -3.32 43.26 -27.36
N LYS A 275 -2.77 42.72 -26.26
CA LYS A 275 -1.37 42.92 -25.84
C LYS A 275 -0.45 41.75 -26.24
N GLY A 276 -0.99 40.70 -26.86
CA GLY A 276 -0.26 39.55 -27.39
C GLY A 276 -0.58 38.22 -26.70
N TRP A 277 0.35 37.27 -26.81
CA TRP A 277 0.18 35.90 -26.29
C TRP A 277 0.52 35.78 -24.80
N GLY A 278 -0.25 34.96 -24.09
CA GLY A 278 0.03 34.50 -22.73
C GLY A 278 0.94 33.26 -22.69
N PRO A 279 1.17 32.70 -21.49
CA PRO A 279 1.93 31.46 -21.32
C PRO A 279 1.20 30.26 -21.95
N THR A 280 1.95 29.19 -22.22
CA THR A 280 1.41 27.91 -22.67
C THR A 280 1.08 27.03 -21.47
N THR A 281 -0.09 26.42 -21.50
CA THR A 281 -0.49 25.35 -20.57
C THR A 281 -0.43 24.02 -21.28
N HIS A 282 0.17 23.02 -20.63
CA HIS A 282 0.29 21.65 -21.13
C HIS A 282 -0.62 20.73 -20.31
N HIS A 283 -1.76 20.30 -20.88
CA HIS A 283 -2.70 19.42 -20.18
C HIS A 283 -2.60 17.97 -20.67
N ARG A 284 -2.16 17.03 -19.83
CA ARG A 284 -2.10 15.61 -20.17
C ARG A 284 -3.48 14.95 -20.08
N LEU A 285 -3.80 14.17 -21.10
CA LEU A 285 -4.93 13.24 -21.15
C LEU A 285 -4.37 11.84 -21.32
N GLU A 286 -4.98 10.86 -20.68
CA GLU A 286 -4.69 9.45 -20.94
C GLU A 286 -5.95 8.77 -21.43
N THR A 287 -5.86 8.02 -22.52
CA THR A 287 -6.98 7.27 -23.05
C THR A 287 -6.71 5.78 -22.91
N ASP A 288 -7.75 5.04 -22.52
CA ASP A 288 -7.75 3.59 -22.50
C ASP A 288 -9.08 3.06 -23.02
N THR A 289 -9.02 2.33 -24.15
CA THR A 289 -10.17 1.68 -24.78
C THR A 289 -9.99 0.17 -24.89
N ARG A 290 -8.91 -0.38 -24.33
CA ARG A 290 -8.62 -1.81 -24.39
C ARG A 290 -9.29 -2.51 -23.21
N PRO A 291 -10.18 -3.48 -23.47
CA PRO A 291 -10.82 -4.22 -22.39
C PRO A 291 -9.81 -5.18 -21.72
N PRO A 292 -10.09 -5.63 -20.48
CA PRO A 292 -9.31 -6.69 -19.85
C PRO A 292 -9.24 -7.96 -20.72
N GLU A 293 -8.12 -8.64 -20.63
CA GLU A 293 -7.87 -9.89 -21.34
C GLU A 293 -7.37 -10.99 -20.41
N THR A 294 -7.63 -12.23 -20.81
CA THR A 294 -7.12 -13.42 -20.11
C THR A 294 -5.97 -14.03 -20.87
N GLY A 295 -5.04 -14.62 -20.13
CA GLY A 295 -3.85 -15.27 -20.67
C GLY A 295 -3.76 -16.72 -20.25
N ARG A 296 -2.59 -17.11 -19.74
CA ARG A 296 -2.33 -18.48 -19.32
C ARG A 296 -3.27 -18.94 -18.21
N VAL A 297 -3.79 -20.17 -18.35
CA VAL A 297 -4.66 -20.83 -17.37
C VAL A 297 -3.98 -22.09 -16.83
N GLU A 298 -4.08 -22.32 -15.52
CA GLU A 298 -3.66 -23.53 -14.86
C GLU A 298 -4.79 -24.12 -13.99
N PRO A 299 -5.11 -25.42 -14.14
CA PRO A 299 -4.60 -26.35 -15.14
C PRO A 299 -4.91 -25.91 -16.58
N ALA A 300 -4.10 -26.37 -17.53
CA ALA A 300 -4.30 -26.04 -18.94
C ALA A 300 -5.70 -26.50 -19.43
N PRO A 301 -6.33 -25.78 -20.37
CA PRO A 301 -7.66 -26.14 -20.86
C PRO A 301 -7.73 -27.59 -21.36
N GLY A 302 -8.71 -28.35 -20.88
CA GLY A 302 -8.96 -29.75 -21.18
C GLY A 302 -8.03 -30.76 -20.46
N ALA A 303 -7.08 -30.29 -19.66
CA ALA A 303 -6.15 -31.20 -18.97
C ALA A 303 -6.84 -32.03 -17.89
N ARG A 304 -6.34 -33.25 -17.66
CA ARG A 304 -6.66 -34.03 -16.46
C ARG A 304 -5.85 -33.48 -15.29
N ALA A 305 -6.50 -33.14 -14.18
CA ALA A 305 -5.85 -32.53 -13.02
C ALA A 305 -6.66 -32.72 -11.72
N CYS A 306 -5.99 -32.63 -10.58
CA CYS A 306 -6.60 -32.42 -9.26
C CYS A 306 -5.97 -31.17 -8.62
N PRO A 307 -6.29 -29.97 -9.12
CA PRO A 307 -5.61 -28.76 -8.65
C PRO A 307 -6.13 -28.35 -7.27
N GLY A 308 -5.25 -28.17 -6.29
CA GLY A 308 -5.59 -27.45 -5.06
C GLY A 308 -5.93 -25.97 -5.34
N THR A 309 -5.37 -25.39 -6.41
CA THR A 309 -5.66 -24.01 -6.85
C THR A 309 -5.83 -23.93 -8.36
N TRP A 310 -6.90 -23.28 -8.81
CA TRP A 310 -7.06 -22.85 -10.20
C TRP A 310 -6.51 -21.44 -10.38
N ARG A 311 -5.85 -21.16 -11.52
CA ARG A 311 -5.18 -19.88 -11.79
C ARG A 311 -5.44 -19.41 -13.22
N CYS A 312 -5.53 -18.11 -13.41
CA CYS A 312 -5.58 -17.49 -14.73
C CYS A 312 -4.89 -16.13 -14.71
N GLU A 313 -4.10 -15.84 -15.74
CA GLU A 313 -3.70 -14.47 -16.00
C GLU A 313 -4.92 -13.64 -16.41
N LEU A 314 -5.14 -12.52 -15.72
CA LEU A 314 -6.21 -11.57 -16.00
C LEU A 314 -5.61 -10.16 -15.90
N ARG A 315 -5.40 -9.54 -17.06
CA ARG A 315 -4.62 -8.31 -17.20
C ARG A 315 -5.43 -7.23 -17.89
N ASP A 316 -5.17 -6.01 -17.47
CA ASP A 316 -5.46 -4.82 -18.25
C ASP A 316 -4.22 -3.90 -18.16
N THR A 317 -3.81 -3.37 -19.31
CA THR A 317 -2.60 -2.55 -19.41
C THR A 317 -2.88 -1.06 -19.26
N GLY A 318 -4.15 -0.64 -19.33
CA GLY A 318 -4.55 0.75 -19.12
C GLY A 318 -5.06 0.98 -17.70
N SER A 319 -6.37 1.13 -17.53
CA SER A 319 -7.01 1.54 -16.28
C SER A 319 -6.87 0.54 -15.13
N GLY A 320 -6.59 -0.72 -15.46
CA GLY A 320 -6.45 -1.85 -14.56
C GLY A 320 -7.77 -2.60 -14.37
N VAL A 321 -7.69 -3.91 -14.10
CA VAL A 321 -8.87 -4.74 -13.83
C VAL A 321 -9.53 -4.29 -12.53
N ALA A 322 -10.86 -4.09 -12.56
CA ALA A 322 -11.65 -3.80 -11.37
C ALA A 322 -11.92 -5.10 -10.59
N PRO A 323 -11.33 -5.33 -9.40
CA PRO A 323 -11.43 -6.64 -8.73
C PRO A 323 -12.85 -7.02 -8.34
N TYR A 324 -13.69 -6.02 -8.04
CA TYR A 324 -15.11 -6.19 -7.69
C TYR A 324 -16.00 -6.58 -8.88
N SER A 325 -15.47 -6.52 -10.11
CA SER A 325 -16.20 -6.92 -11.33
C SER A 325 -15.88 -8.35 -11.77
N ILE A 326 -14.92 -8.99 -11.11
CA ILE A 326 -14.50 -10.35 -11.44
C ILE A 326 -15.59 -11.32 -10.99
N ASP A 327 -16.10 -12.09 -11.94
CA ASP A 327 -17.02 -13.20 -11.71
C ASP A 327 -16.38 -14.49 -12.26
N LEU A 328 -16.07 -15.40 -11.33
CA LEU A 328 -15.56 -16.74 -11.62
C LEU A 328 -16.68 -17.75 -11.46
N ALA A 329 -17.13 -18.34 -12.56
CA ALA A 329 -18.05 -19.47 -12.52
C ALA A 329 -17.26 -20.79 -12.57
N LEU A 330 -17.43 -21.65 -11.58
CA LEU A 330 -16.83 -22.98 -11.48
C LEU A 330 -17.93 -24.03 -11.29
N ALA A 331 -18.03 -24.98 -12.21
CA ALA A 331 -19.10 -26.00 -12.19
C ALA A 331 -20.54 -25.44 -12.13
N GLY A 332 -20.74 -24.21 -12.61
CA GLY A 332 -22.04 -23.51 -12.59
C GLY A 332 -22.28 -22.64 -11.35
N GLU A 333 -21.43 -22.73 -10.34
CA GLU A 333 -21.47 -21.86 -9.15
C GLU A 333 -20.59 -20.61 -9.37
N HIS A 334 -21.05 -19.45 -8.91
CA HIS A 334 -20.40 -18.15 -9.14
C HIS A 334 -19.70 -17.64 -7.89
N PHE A 335 -18.49 -17.12 -8.08
CA PHE A 335 -17.65 -16.59 -7.01
C PHE A 335 -16.99 -15.26 -7.45
N GLY A 336 -17.16 -14.22 -6.65
CA GLY A 336 -16.39 -12.98 -6.79
C GLY A 336 -15.19 -12.91 -5.85
N THR A 337 -14.43 -11.82 -5.92
CA THR A 337 -13.24 -11.59 -5.08
C THR A 337 -13.55 -11.28 -3.62
N GLU A 338 -14.82 -11.10 -3.26
CA GLU A 338 -15.29 -11.08 -1.88
C GLU A 338 -15.21 -12.45 -1.21
N HIS A 339 -15.20 -13.54 -2.00
CA HIS A 339 -15.05 -14.88 -1.47
C HIS A 339 -13.58 -15.13 -1.07
N PRO A 340 -13.26 -15.56 0.16
CA PRO A 340 -11.88 -15.63 0.65
C PRO A 340 -11.01 -16.72 0.00
N ALA A 341 -11.60 -17.57 -0.84
CA ALA A 341 -10.90 -18.53 -1.69
C ALA A 341 -10.52 -17.96 -3.06
N VAL A 342 -11.12 -16.83 -3.48
CA VAL A 342 -10.84 -16.17 -4.76
C VAL A 342 -10.01 -14.93 -4.50
N THR A 343 -8.84 -14.86 -5.10
CA THR A 343 -7.90 -13.75 -4.91
C THR A 343 -7.42 -13.24 -6.24
N TYR A 344 -7.22 -11.93 -6.34
CA TYR A 344 -6.67 -11.29 -7.53
C TYR A 344 -5.45 -10.45 -7.15
N ASP A 345 -4.31 -10.72 -7.77
CA ASP A 345 -3.12 -9.87 -7.67
C ASP A 345 -3.13 -8.84 -8.81
N PRO A 346 -3.40 -7.56 -8.54
CA PRO A 346 -3.48 -6.52 -9.56
C PRO A 346 -2.14 -6.11 -10.16
N LEU A 347 -1.00 -6.39 -9.48
CA LEU A 347 0.32 -6.14 -10.05
C LEU A 347 0.76 -7.32 -10.92
N ALA A 348 0.60 -8.54 -10.41
CA ALA A 348 0.96 -9.74 -11.16
C ALA A 348 -0.04 -10.02 -12.30
N GLY A 349 -1.26 -9.49 -12.22
CA GLY A 349 -2.35 -9.75 -13.16
C GLY A 349 -2.80 -11.20 -13.11
N GLU A 350 -2.97 -11.76 -11.91
CA GLU A 350 -3.29 -13.18 -11.70
C GLU A 350 -4.51 -13.35 -10.80
N LEU A 351 -5.52 -14.03 -11.34
CA LEU A 351 -6.69 -14.51 -10.61
C LEU A 351 -6.43 -15.94 -10.12
N ARG A 352 -6.68 -16.20 -8.84
CA ARG A 352 -6.47 -17.51 -8.21
C ARG A 352 -7.72 -17.92 -7.45
N ALA A 353 -8.06 -19.20 -7.50
CA ALA A 353 -9.15 -19.79 -6.75
C ALA A 353 -8.70 -21.06 -6.03
N ASP A 354 -8.71 -21.06 -4.70
CA ASP A 354 -8.43 -22.23 -3.87
C ASP A 354 -9.66 -23.15 -3.84
N LEU A 355 -9.58 -24.24 -4.59
CA LEU A 355 -10.73 -25.12 -4.80
C LEU A 355 -11.14 -25.84 -3.51
N SER A 356 -10.20 -26.06 -2.58
CA SER A 356 -10.48 -26.71 -1.30
C SER A 356 -11.38 -25.88 -0.40
N ARG A 357 -11.38 -24.55 -0.59
CA ARG A 357 -12.12 -23.58 0.22
C ARG A 357 -13.41 -23.10 -0.44
N LEU A 358 -13.70 -23.52 -1.66
CA LEU A 358 -14.95 -23.19 -2.37
C LEU A 358 -16.13 -24.11 -1.99
N GLY A 359 -15.87 -25.20 -1.27
CA GLY A 359 -16.91 -26.17 -0.89
C GLY A 359 -17.47 -26.99 -2.06
N LEU A 360 -16.83 -26.93 -3.23
CA LEU A 360 -17.21 -27.70 -4.41
C LEU A 360 -16.77 -29.16 -4.27
N ARG A 361 -17.54 -30.07 -4.88
CA ARG A 361 -17.22 -31.50 -4.97
C ARG A 361 -17.34 -31.94 -6.42
N PHE A 362 -16.34 -32.68 -6.88
CA PHE A 362 -16.27 -33.17 -8.24
C PHE A 362 -16.18 -34.69 -8.23
N GLU A 363 -16.95 -35.34 -9.10
CA GLU A 363 -16.82 -36.78 -9.33
C GLU A 363 -15.55 -37.08 -10.13
N PRO A 364 -14.83 -38.19 -9.86
CA PRO A 364 -13.67 -38.59 -10.66
C PRO A 364 -14.04 -38.71 -12.15
N GLY A 365 -13.27 -38.05 -13.01
CA GLY A 365 -13.50 -37.98 -14.46
C GLY A 365 -14.50 -36.91 -14.90
N ALA A 366 -15.10 -36.14 -13.98
CA ALA A 366 -16.01 -35.06 -14.33
C ALA A 366 -15.28 -33.95 -15.10
N THR A 367 -15.93 -33.42 -16.14
CA THR A 367 -15.47 -32.19 -16.80
C THR A 367 -15.98 -30.99 -16.01
N VAL A 368 -15.06 -30.22 -15.43
CA VAL A 368 -15.36 -29.04 -14.63
C VAL A 368 -15.27 -27.81 -15.53
N PRO A 369 -16.40 -27.17 -15.89
CA PRO A 369 -16.40 -25.93 -16.65
C PRO A 369 -15.93 -24.76 -15.78
N VAL A 370 -15.18 -23.85 -16.39
CA VAL A 370 -14.71 -22.61 -15.79
C VAL A 370 -15.01 -21.45 -16.73
N THR A 371 -15.69 -20.42 -16.21
CA THR A 371 -15.91 -19.16 -16.94
C THR A 371 -15.37 -17.99 -16.11
N VAL A 372 -14.70 -17.04 -16.76
CA VAL A 372 -14.33 -15.77 -16.11
C VAL A 372 -14.87 -14.61 -16.93
N THR A 373 -15.55 -13.70 -16.25
CA THR A 373 -15.85 -12.36 -16.76
C THR A 373 -15.28 -11.31 -15.82
N ALA A 374 -14.95 -10.15 -16.38
CA ALA A 374 -14.43 -9.01 -15.64
C ALA A 374 -14.69 -7.72 -16.43
N ALA A 375 -14.52 -6.60 -15.75
CA ALA A 375 -14.40 -5.27 -16.33
C ALA A 375 -13.14 -4.58 -15.79
N ASP A 376 -12.70 -3.54 -16.48
CA ASP A 376 -11.66 -2.65 -15.97
C ASP A 376 -12.25 -1.61 -14.99
N GLU A 377 -11.38 -0.78 -14.42
CA GLU A 377 -11.80 0.31 -13.53
C GLU A 377 -12.64 1.34 -14.29
N ASN A 378 -12.48 1.47 -15.62
CA ASN A 378 -13.34 2.21 -16.57
C ASN A 378 -14.70 1.59 -16.88
N ARG A 379 -15.02 0.45 -16.24
CA ARG A 379 -16.26 -0.31 -16.45
C ARG A 379 -16.41 -0.86 -17.88
N GLN A 380 -15.32 -0.94 -18.63
CA GLN A 380 -15.27 -1.63 -19.89
C GLN A 380 -15.16 -3.13 -19.66
N ALA A 381 -16.19 -3.87 -20.06
CA ALA A 381 -16.23 -5.32 -19.94
C ALA A 381 -15.22 -5.99 -20.88
N MET A 382 -14.73 -7.17 -20.50
CA MET A 382 -14.00 -8.07 -21.38
C MET A 382 -14.72 -8.23 -22.72
N ALA A 383 -13.97 -8.19 -23.83
CA ALA A 383 -14.57 -8.37 -25.16
C ALA A 383 -15.21 -9.76 -25.32
N LYS A 384 -14.64 -10.78 -24.68
CA LYS A 384 -15.17 -12.15 -24.62
C LYS A 384 -14.85 -12.74 -23.24
N PRO A 385 -15.80 -13.44 -22.60
CA PRO A 385 -15.50 -14.25 -21.42
C PRO A 385 -14.42 -15.29 -21.70
N LEU A 386 -13.60 -15.61 -20.70
CA LEU A 386 -12.82 -16.84 -20.72
C LEU A 386 -13.79 -18.00 -20.53
N VAL A 387 -13.74 -19.01 -21.40
CA VAL A 387 -14.54 -20.23 -21.26
C VAL A 387 -13.62 -21.43 -21.50
N VAL A 388 -13.33 -22.17 -20.43
CA VAL A 388 -12.43 -23.33 -20.44
C VAL A 388 -12.99 -24.43 -19.55
N SER A 389 -12.33 -25.58 -19.52
CA SER A 389 -12.64 -26.66 -18.59
C SER A 389 -11.39 -27.46 -18.24
N PHE A 390 -11.46 -28.28 -17.20
CA PHE A 390 -10.49 -29.34 -16.94
C PHE A 390 -11.23 -30.63 -16.55
N VAL A 391 -10.56 -31.77 -16.65
CA VAL A 391 -11.11 -33.06 -16.23
C VAL A 391 -10.58 -33.38 -14.84
N PHE A 392 -11.46 -33.50 -13.85
CA PHE A 392 -11.08 -33.79 -12.48
C PHE A 392 -10.56 -35.22 -12.36
N ASP A 393 -9.33 -35.38 -11.87
CA ASP A 393 -8.69 -36.69 -11.70
C ASP A 393 -7.96 -36.76 -10.35
N PRO A 394 -8.59 -37.28 -9.30
CA PRO A 394 -8.01 -37.31 -7.96
C PRO A 394 -6.76 -38.20 -7.86
N THR A 395 -6.48 -39.06 -8.85
CA THR A 395 -5.24 -39.86 -8.86
C THR A 395 -4.00 -39.02 -9.16
N LEU A 396 -4.19 -37.79 -9.63
CA LEU A 396 -3.14 -36.81 -9.88
C LEU A 396 -2.93 -35.85 -8.70
N ASP A 397 -3.60 -36.06 -7.58
CA ASP A 397 -3.33 -35.32 -6.35
C ASP A 397 -1.89 -35.60 -5.88
N ARG A 398 -1.11 -34.53 -5.77
CA ARG A 398 0.28 -34.53 -5.29
C ARG A 398 0.46 -33.55 -4.14
N ASP A 399 -0.61 -32.88 -3.73
CA ASP A 399 -0.55 -31.94 -2.63
C ASP A 399 -0.32 -32.72 -1.35
N GLN A 400 0.54 -32.20 -0.47
CA GLN A 400 0.70 -32.81 0.85
C GLN A 400 -0.64 -32.69 1.59
N PRO A 401 -1.05 -33.72 2.33
CA PRO A 401 -2.17 -33.60 3.25
C PRO A 401 -1.96 -32.38 4.14
N VAL A 402 -3.01 -31.57 4.31
CA VAL A 402 -2.98 -30.45 5.26
C VAL A 402 -2.67 -31.00 6.65
N ASP A 403 -1.89 -30.27 7.44
CA ASP A 403 -1.53 -30.70 8.78
C ASP A 403 -2.79 -31.06 9.60
N PRO A 404 -2.82 -32.24 10.23
CA PRO A 404 -3.98 -32.65 10.99
C PRO A 404 -4.18 -31.72 12.19
N VAL A 405 -5.37 -31.13 12.31
CA VAL A 405 -5.73 -30.33 13.49
C VAL A 405 -6.47 -31.22 14.49
N LEU A 406 -5.99 -31.25 15.73
CA LEU A 406 -6.70 -31.92 16.80
C LEU A 406 -7.99 -31.16 17.13
N ALA A 407 -9.13 -31.84 16.99
CA ALA A 407 -10.43 -31.30 17.36
C ALA A 407 -11.03 -32.14 18.49
N LEU A 408 -11.57 -31.47 19.52
CA LEU A 408 -12.32 -32.09 20.61
C LEU A 408 -13.82 -31.96 20.35
N ARG A 409 -14.53 -33.07 20.48
CA ARG A 409 -16.00 -33.08 20.49
C ARG A 409 -16.50 -33.46 21.88
N PRO A 410 -16.97 -32.50 22.69
CA PRO A 410 -17.59 -32.79 23.97
C PRO A 410 -18.81 -33.71 23.82
N PRO A 411 -19.14 -34.52 24.83
CA PRO A 411 -20.40 -35.26 24.87
C PRO A 411 -21.60 -34.31 24.65
N GLY A 412 -22.44 -34.62 23.66
CA GLY A 412 -23.61 -33.82 23.30
C GLY A 412 -23.34 -32.65 22.34
N ALA A 413 -22.09 -32.34 21.99
CA ALA A 413 -21.78 -31.31 21.01
C ALA A 413 -22.12 -31.78 19.57
N PRO A 414 -22.70 -30.91 18.73
CA PRO A 414 -23.09 -31.25 17.36
C PRO A 414 -21.90 -31.46 16.42
N ALA A 415 -20.74 -30.89 16.73
CA ALA A 415 -19.50 -31.00 15.96
C ALA A 415 -18.27 -31.00 16.86
N ALA A 416 -17.13 -31.46 16.31
CA ALA A 416 -15.83 -31.28 16.95
C ALA A 416 -15.36 -29.83 16.78
N GLU A 417 -14.70 -29.28 17.79
CA GLU A 417 -14.14 -27.94 17.78
C GLU A 417 -12.62 -28.01 17.97
N ALA A 418 -11.88 -27.11 17.32
CA ALA A 418 -10.43 -27.04 17.48
C ALA A 418 -10.05 -26.78 18.94
N VAL A 419 -9.00 -27.43 19.42
CA VAL A 419 -8.47 -27.18 20.76
C VAL A 419 -7.81 -25.78 20.86
N PRO A 420 -7.81 -25.14 22.04
CA PRO A 420 -7.16 -23.83 22.24
C PRO A 420 -5.62 -23.88 22.21
N GLY A 421 -5.04 -24.23 21.06
CA GLY A 421 -3.60 -24.45 20.88
C GLY A 421 -3.20 -25.86 21.31
N GLU A 422 -2.24 -26.42 20.59
CA GLU A 422 -1.68 -27.74 20.90
C GLU A 422 -0.47 -27.61 21.84
N GLY A 423 0.29 -26.51 21.73
CA GLY A 423 1.45 -26.21 22.57
C GLY A 423 2.64 -27.15 22.36
N SER A 424 2.57 -28.08 21.40
CA SER A 424 3.66 -29.01 21.08
C SER A 424 4.77 -28.35 20.27
N PHE A 425 4.43 -27.28 19.54
CA PHE A 425 5.32 -26.57 18.63
C PHE A 425 5.95 -27.45 17.54
N GLU A 426 5.43 -28.65 17.27
CA GLU A 426 6.00 -29.53 16.25
C GLU A 426 5.70 -29.05 14.83
N PHE A 427 4.59 -28.33 14.64
CA PHE A 427 4.13 -27.87 13.32
C PHE A 427 4.06 -26.33 13.19
N GLY A 428 4.26 -25.58 14.28
CA GLY A 428 4.17 -24.13 14.24
C GLY A 428 4.31 -23.45 15.60
N LEU A 429 3.94 -22.16 15.63
CA LEU A 429 3.94 -21.33 16.84
C LEU A 429 2.54 -21.21 17.47
N ASP A 430 1.55 -21.97 16.98
CA ASP A 430 0.14 -21.77 17.32
C ASP A 430 -0.27 -20.29 17.21
N ASP A 431 -0.75 -19.70 18.30
CA ASP A 431 -1.20 -18.31 18.37
C ASP A 431 -0.10 -17.35 18.87
N TRP A 432 1.07 -17.89 19.25
CA TRP A 432 2.15 -17.15 19.87
C TRP A 432 2.75 -16.11 18.93
N ARG A 433 2.92 -14.89 19.45
CA ARG A 433 3.55 -13.77 18.75
C ARG A 433 3.91 -12.66 19.72
N SER A 434 4.78 -11.75 19.32
CA SER A 434 5.09 -10.56 20.11
C SER A 434 3.83 -9.74 20.36
N PHE A 435 3.59 -9.37 21.63
CA PHE A 435 2.51 -8.45 22.01
C PHE A 435 2.88 -7.01 21.64
N THR A 436 4.13 -6.64 21.94
CA THR A 436 4.76 -5.39 21.50
C THR A 436 5.81 -5.75 20.45
N PRO A 437 5.65 -5.31 19.19
CA PRO A 437 6.66 -5.55 18.15
C PRO A 437 8.03 -4.98 18.56
N GLY A 438 9.10 -5.75 18.34
CA GLY A 438 10.49 -5.28 18.52
C GLY A 438 11.17 -5.63 19.85
N SER A 439 10.42 -5.83 20.95
CA SER A 439 11.02 -6.10 22.28
C SER A 439 11.20 -7.58 22.62
N VAL A 440 10.50 -8.49 21.92
CA VAL A 440 10.66 -9.94 22.07
C VAL A 440 10.74 -10.63 20.71
N LEU A 441 11.75 -11.50 20.58
CA LEU A 441 11.79 -12.55 19.58
C LEU A 441 10.98 -13.75 20.09
N VAL A 442 9.94 -14.11 19.34
CA VAL A 442 9.14 -15.33 19.53
C VAL A 442 9.51 -16.29 18.41
N GLU A 443 10.19 -17.38 18.74
CA GLU A 443 10.66 -18.32 17.73
C GLU A 443 10.50 -19.78 18.15
N ARG A 444 10.34 -20.64 17.16
CA ARG A 444 10.35 -22.09 17.31
C ARG A 444 11.77 -22.58 17.11
N THR A 445 12.32 -23.32 18.06
CA THR A 445 13.71 -23.78 18.03
C THR A 445 13.82 -25.29 18.26
N ALA A 446 14.85 -25.91 17.69
CA ALA A 446 15.22 -27.30 17.92
C ALA A 446 16.45 -27.43 18.83
N GLU A 447 16.91 -26.34 19.44
CA GLU A 447 18.10 -26.35 20.30
C GLU A 447 17.88 -27.19 21.57
N THR A 448 16.70 -27.10 22.15
CA THR A 448 16.27 -27.87 23.32
C THR A 448 14.75 -27.96 23.34
N ALA A 449 14.20 -29.02 23.92
CA ALA A 449 12.76 -29.19 24.12
C ALA A 449 12.50 -30.11 25.33
N ALA A 450 11.37 -29.90 26.02
CA ALA A 450 10.92 -30.80 27.08
C ALA A 450 10.42 -32.14 26.53
N SER A 451 9.78 -32.10 25.36
CA SER A 451 9.33 -33.26 24.60
C SER A 451 9.40 -32.95 23.10
N GLY A 452 9.27 -33.98 22.25
CA GLY A 452 9.32 -33.79 20.81
C GLY A 452 10.69 -33.31 20.31
N ARG A 453 10.67 -32.56 19.21
CA ARG A 453 11.86 -31.99 18.57
C ARG A 453 11.96 -30.48 18.76
N TYR A 454 10.85 -29.79 18.94
CA TYR A 454 10.82 -28.33 18.97
C TYR A 454 10.25 -27.79 20.28
N SER A 455 10.73 -26.60 20.67
CA SER A 455 10.11 -25.79 21.71
C SER A 455 9.94 -24.36 21.21
N LEU A 456 9.13 -23.60 21.94
CA LEU A 456 9.10 -22.15 21.83
C LEU A 456 10.25 -21.53 22.62
N ARG A 457 10.91 -20.51 22.06
CA ARG A 457 11.84 -19.62 22.77
C ARG A 457 11.33 -18.18 22.70
N LEU A 458 11.28 -17.55 23.86
CA LEU A 458 11.11 -16.11 24.00
C LEU A 458 12.45 -15.49 24.36
N LYS A 459 12.89 -14.50 23.58
CA LYS A 459 14.15 -13.79 23.84
C LYS A 459 13.91 -12.29 23.80
N CYS A 460 14.21 -11.62 24.90
CA CYS A 460 14.25 -10.16 24.92
C CYS A 460 15.37 -9.66 23.98
N THR A 461 15.05 -8.76 23.07
CA THR A 461 15.95 -8.24 22.03
C THR A 461 16.53 -6.88 22.37
N GLU A 462 16.06 -6.26 23.45
CA GLU A 462 16.43 -4.92 23.89
C GLU A 462 16.90 -4.91 25.35
N ASN A 463 17.94 -4.14 25.65
CA ASN A 463 18.39 -3.98 27.03
C ASN A 463 17.40 -3.11 27.82
N ALA A 464 17.04 -3.57 29.03
CA ALA A 464 16.18 -2.86 29.98
C ALA A 464 14.77 -2.50 29.47
N SER A 465 14.23 -3.27 28.52
CA SER A 465 12.90 -3.09 27.94
C SER A 465 11.90 -4.11 28.53
N PRO A 466 10.65 -3.72 28.81
CA PRO A 466 9.60 -4.69 29.07
C PRO A 466 9.33 -5.49 27.79
N PHE A 467 9.11 -6.79 27.93
CA PHE A 467 8.78 -7.63 26.79
C PHE A 467 7.58 -8.51 27.12
N SER A 468 6.75 -8.77 26.12
CA SER A 468 5.52 -9.55 26.29
C SER A 468 5.17 -10.26 24.99
N ALA A 469 4.68 -11.48 25.11
CA ALA A 469 4.19 -12.27 23.99
C ALA A 469 2.75 -12.71 24.29
N PHE A 470 1.93 -12.75 23.26
CA PHE A 470 0.65 -13.46 23.36
C PHE A 470 0.95 -14.95 23.47
N VAL A 471 0.29 -15.61 24.42
CA VAL A 471 0.11 -17.07 24.42
C VAL A 471 -1.08 -17.40 23.54
N ARG A 472 -2.17 -16.64 23.67
CA ARG A 472 -3.40 -16.84 22.93
C ARG A 472 -4.15 -15.52 22.70
N ARG A 473 -4.66 -15.33 21.47
CA ARG A 473 -5.46 -14.15 21.12
C ARG A 473 -6.92 -14.46 20.84
N THR A 474 -7.22 -15.71 20.52
CA THR A 474 -8.59 -16.16 20.33
C THR A 474 -9.26 -16.37 21.69
N PRO A 475 -10.40 -15.73 21.97
CA PRO A 475 -11.11 -15.92 23.21
C PRO A 475 -11.42 -17.39 23.49
N PHE A 476 -11.41 -17.78 24.76
CA PHE A 476 -11.75 -19.14 25.18
C PHE A 476 -12.50 -19.13 26.52
N ASP A 477 -13.39 -20.10 26.70
CA ASP A 477 -14.15 -20.28 27.93
C ASP A 477 -13.34 -21.08 28.96
N ALA A 478 -12.92 -20.43 30.04
CA ALA A 478 -12.17 -21.09 31.12
C ALA A 478 -13.01 -22.13 31.87
N ALA A 479 -14.35 -22.11 31.82
CA ALA A 479 -15.19 -23.17 32.38
C ALA A 479 -15.02 -24.50 31.63
N ARG A 480 -14.73 -24.43 30.33
CA ARG A 480 -14.46 -25.56 29.45
C ARG A 480 -12.98 -25.93 29.42
N TYR A 481 -12.09 -24.94 29.36
CA TYR A 481 -10.64 -25.10 29.32
C TYR A 481 -10.03 -24.60 30.63
N ARG A 482 -10.06 -25.46 31.66
CA ARG A 482 -9.83 -25.07 33.05
C ARG A 482 -8.35 -24.97 33.44
N ILE A 483 -7.53 -25.84 32.85
CA ILE A 483 -6.13 -26.03 33.23
C ILE A 483 -5.23 -25.45 32.16
N VAL A 484 -4.25 -24.66 32.58
CA VAL A 484 -3.08 -24.31 31.77
C VAL A 484 -1.93 -25.18 32.29
N SER A 485 -1.36 -26.00 31.42
CA SER A 485 -0.28 -26.94 31.74
C SER A 485 0.81 -26.80 30.69
N PHE A 486 2.06 -26.69 31.14
CA PHE A 486 3.20 -26.43 30.26
C PHE A 486 4.52 -26.86 30.91
N ASP A 487 5.48 -27.21 30.06
CA ASP A 487 6.88 -27.34 30.47
C ASP A 487 7.63 -26.04 30.20
N TYR A 488 8.55 -25.66 31.08
CA TYR A 488 9.31 -24.42 30.99
C TYR A 488 10.77 -24.61 31.35
N LYS A 489 11.63 -23.77 30.77
CA LYS A 489 13.05 -23.65 31.10
C LYS A 489 13.38 -22.16 31.15
N VAL A 490 13.66 -21.65 32.35
CA VAL A 490 13.85 -20.21 32.58
C VAL A 490 15.07 -19.92 33.45
N PRO A 491 15.87 -18.88 33.12
CA PRO A 491 17.02 -18.50 33.94
C PRO A 491 16.58 -17.76 35.21
N GLU A 492 17.40 -17.84 36.25
CA GLU A 492 17.13 -17.25 37.59
C GLU A 492 16.75 -15.76 37.57
N ARG A 493 17.20 -15.01 36.55
CA ARG A 493 16.99 -13.56 36.43
C ARG A 493 15.76 -13.16 35.63
N LEU A 494 15.05 -14.11 35.00
CA LEU A 494 13.84 -13.79 34.25
C LEU A 494 12.74 -13.30 35.20
N ARG A 495 12.06 -12.21 34.84
CA ARG A 495 10.92 -11.65 35.58
C ARG A 495 9.77 -11.43 34.59
N VAL A 496 8.83 -12.38 34.57
CA VAL A 496 7.62 -12.34 33.76
C VAL A 496 6.48 -13.05 34.49
N ASP A 497 5.25 -12.60 34.26
CA ASP A 497 4.00 -13.19 34.73
C ASP A 497 3.08 -13.50 33.54
N PHE A 498 2.06 -14.33 33.75
CA PHE A 498 0.97 -14.47 32.79
C PHE A 498 0.00 -13.29 32.93
N LEU A 499 -0.39 -12.70 31.80
CA LEU A 499 -1.31 -11.58 31.75
C LEU A 499 -2.55 -11.98 30.94
N LEU A 500 -3.71 -12.07 31.58
CA LEU A 500 -4.96 -12.37 30.88
C LEU A 500 -5.88 -11.16 30.88
N ARG A 501 -6.66 -11.02 29.79
CA ARG A 501 -7.78 -10.08 29.74
C ARG A 501 -9.07 -10.83 30.07
N PHE A 502 -9.77 -10.36 31.11
CA PHE A 502 -11.04 -10.91 31.59
C PHE A 502 -11.99 -9.77 31.97
N GLN A 503 -13.21 -9.76 31.41
CA GLN A 503 -14.22 -8.70 31.64
C GLN A 503 -13.64 -7.28 31.49
N ASP A 504 -12.85 -7.04 30.43
CA ASP A 504 -12.15 -5.78 30.14
C ASP A 504 -11.13 -5.32 31.19
N ARG A 505 -10.65 -6.25 32.03
CA ARG A 505 -9.59 -6.01 33.00
C ARG A 505 -8.41 -6.92 32.72
N TYR A 506 -7.21 -6.42 33.00
CA TYR A 506 -6.02 -7.23 33.03
C TYR A 506 -5.85 -7.87 34.42
N LEU A 507 -5.67 -9.18 34.42
CA LEU A 507 -5.38 -9.97 35.62
C LEU A 507 -4.07 -10.71 35.42
N ARG A 508 -3.38 -11.02 36.52
CA ARG A 508 -2.09 -11.68 36.50
C ARG A 508 -2.11 -13.01 37.23
N VAL A 509 -1.42 -14.00 36.66
CA VAL A 509 -1.03 -15.21 37.38
C VAL A 509 0.50 -15.17 37.51
N LYS A 510 0.97 -15.14 38.76
CA LYS A 510 2.39 -15.00 39.06
C LYS A 510 3.20 -16.20 38.58
N PHE A 511 4.32 -15.91 37.94
CA PHE A 511 5.26 -16.93 37.46
C PHE A 511 6.67 -16.67 38.00
N THR A 512 7.40 -15.69 37.48
CA THR A 512 8.78 -15.38 37.95
C THR A 512 8.97 -13.95 38.43
N ASP A 513 7.99 -13.07 38.19
CA ASP A 513 8.03 -11.70 38.69
C ASP A 513 7.77 -11.66 40.21
N ARG A 514 8.25 -10.61 40.87
CA ARG A 514 8.14 -10.41 42.32
C ARG A 514 7.11 -9.34 42.68
N ASP A 515 6.70 -8.51 41.73
CA ASP A 515 5.76 -7.41 41.96
C ASP A 515 4.40 -7.91 42.45
N GLN A 516 3.78 -7.18 43.37
CA GLN A 516 2.48 -7.53 43.94
C GLN A 516 1.51 -6.35 43.82
N ASP A 517 0.34 -6.61 43.24
CA ASP A 517 -0.80 -5.68 43.26
C ASP A 517 -2.15 -6.44 43.23
N ASP A 518 -3.25 -5.70 43.13
CA ASP A 518 -4.63 -6.21 43.16
C ASP A 518 -5.07 -6.97 41.89
N SER A 519 -4.22 -6.99 40.84
CA SER A 519 -4.48 -7.73 39.60
C SER A 519 -4.10 -9.22 39.70
N VAL A 520 -3.28 -9.60 40.69
CA VAL A 520 -2.82 -10.98 40.88
C VAL A 520 -3.96 -11.85 41.39
N ILE A 521 -4.27 -12.92 40.66
CA ILE A 521 -5.35 -13.88 40.98
C ILE A 521 -4.85 -15.27 41.36
N GLY A 522 -3.54 -15.52 41.20
CA GLY A 522 -2.91 -16.79 41.53
C GLY A 522 -1.39 -16.71 41.37
N GLU A 523 -0.69 -17.74 41.85
CA GLU A 523 0.77 -17.85 41.83
C GLU A 523 1.16 -19.31 41.60
N LEU A 524 2.17 -19.54 40.77
CA LEU A 524 2.73 -20.86 40.48
C LEU A 524 3.96 -21.12 41.35
N PRO A 525 4.19 -22.38 41.78
CA PRO A 525 5.47 -22.80 42.33
C PRO A 525 6.50 -22.95 41.18
N VAL A 526 7.43 -22.00 41.05
CA VAL A 526 8.38 -21.96 39.92
C VAL A 526 9.83 -22.19 40.37
N THR A 527 10.56 -23.01 39.62
CA THR A 527 11.99 -23.27 39.76
C THR A 527 12.75 -22.64 38.60
N ALA A 528 13.50 -21.57 38.86
CA ALA A 528 14.24 -20.83 37.84
C ALA A 528 15.75 -21.16 37.86
N ASP A 529 16.10 -22.39 37.51
CA ASP A 529 17.47 -22.93 37.52
C ASP A 529 18.04 -23.22 36.12
N ASP A 530 17.36 -22.72 35.08
CA ASP A 530 17.66 -23.02 33.67
C ASP A 530 17.61 -24.53 33.32
N ALA A 531 16.84 -25.34 34.05
CA ALA A 531 16.46 -26.70 33.65
C ALA A 531 14.99 -26.76 33.21
N TRP A 532 14.61 -27.83 32.51
CA TRP A 532 13.21 -28.09 32.15
C TRP A 532 12.43 -28.55 33.38
N HIS A 533 11.30 -27.89 33.64
CA HIS A 533 10.36 -28.20 34.71
C HIS A 533 8.94 -28.18 34.18
N HIS A 534 8.02 -28.81 34.91
CA HIS A 534 6.60 -28.79 34.62
C HIS A 534 5.87 -27.83 35.55
N ALA A 535 4.88 -27.11 35.03
CA ALA A 535 3.95 -26.31 35.82
C ALA A 535 2.52 -26.48 35.32
N GLU A 536 1.58 -26.41 36.26
CA GLU A 536 0.16 -26.33 35.93
C GLU A 536 -0.57 -25.38 36.88
N PHE A 537 -1.64 -24.79 36.40
CA PHE A 537 -2.58 -24.05 37.23
C PHE A 537 -4.01 -24.13 36.71
N ASN A 538 -4.96 -24.09 37.64
CA ASN A 538 -6.39 -24.11 37.35
C ASN A 538 -6.93 -22.67 37.24
N LEU A 539 -6.95 -22.15 36.00
CA LEU A 539 -7.42 -20.80 35.71
C LEU A 539 -8.90 -20.59 36.06
N HIS A 540 -9.72 -21.63 35.87
CA HIS A 540 -11.14 -21.59 36.26
C HIS A 540 -11.30 -21.34 37.77
N GLU A 541 -10.59 -22.10 38.61
CA GLU A 541 -10.66 -21.93 40.06
C GLU A 541 -10.15 -20.55 40.51
N MET A 542 -9.09 -20.03 39.89
CA MET A 542 -8.58 -18.68 40.16
C MET A 542 -9.63 -17.61 39.84
N LEU A 543 -10.27 -17.71 38.67
CA LEU A 543 -11.32 -16.78 38.25
C LEU A 543 -12.56 -16.87 39.14
N VAL A 544 -13.07 -18.07 39.43
CA VAL A 544 -14.25 -18.25 40.30
C VAL A 544 -13.97 -17.77 41.73
N ARG A 545 -12.77 -18.00 42.26
CA ARG A 545 -12.39 -17.50 43.58
C ARG A 545 -12.39 -15.97 43.62
N ARG A 546 -11.86 -15.31 42.59
CA ARG A 546 -11.79 -13.85 42.50
C ARG A 546 -13.13 -13.20 42.14
N PHE A 547 -13.95 -13.87 41.35
CA PHE A 547 -15.22 -13.41 40.80
C PHE A 547 -16.32 -14.47 41.00
N PRO A 548 -16.77 -14.72 42.25
CA PRO A 548 -17.70 -15.82 42.56
C PRO A 548 -19.10 -15.66 41.97
N LYS A 549 -19.42 -14.49 41.42
CA LYS A 549 -20.70 -14.18 40.75
C LYS A 549 -20.60 -14.20 39.22
N ALA A 550 -19.41 -14.44 38.64
CA ALA A 550 -19.25 -14.48 37.20
C ALA A 550 -19.93 -15.73 36.63
N THR A 551 -20.86 -15.53 35.69
CA THR A 551 -21.52 -16.61 34.95
C THR A 551 -20.89 -16.86 33.58
N ASP A 552 -20.10 -15.90 33.09
CA ASP A 552 -19.29 -15.99 31.88
C ASP A 552 -17.82 -15.96 32.29
N LEU A 553 -17.10 -17.04 31.96
CA LEU A 553 -15.68 -17.23 32.24
C LEU A 553 -14.84 -17.13 30.95
N THR A 554 -15.33 -16.40 29.95
CA THR A 554 -14.59 -16.12 28.72
C THR A 554 -13.38 -15.23 28.99
N VAL A 555 -12.20 -15.76 28.72
CA VAL A 555 -10.93 -15.03 28.70
C VAL A 555 -10.72 -14.51 27.28
N GLN A 556 -10.55 -13.19 27.13
CA GLN A 556 -10.40 -12.58 25.80
C GLN A 556 -9.03 -12.86 25.17
N MET A 557 -7.98 -12.95 25.99
CA MET A 557 -6.61 -13.26 25.58
C MET A 557 -5.75 -13.66 26.79
N LEU A 558 -4.65 -14.35 26.51
CA LEU A 558 -3.61 -14.77 27.46
C LEU A 558 -2.21 -14.45 26.93
#